data_AF-A0A0K1PE92-F1
#
_entry.id   AF-A0A0K1PE92-F1
#
_cell.length_a   1.000
_cell.length_b   1.000
_cell.length_c   1.000
_cell.angle_alpha   90.00
_cell.angle_beta   90.00
_cell.angle_gamma   90.00
#
_symmetry.space_group_name_H-M   'P 1'
#
loop_
_entity.id
_entity.type
_entity.pdbx_description
1 polymer ?
#
loop_
_entity_poly.entity_id
_entity_poly.type
_entity_poly.pdbx_seq_one_letter_code
_entity_poly.pdbx_strand_id
1 'polypeptide(L)'
;MTSERKVILAAAIGLALFLVFTELAPTAGRSAPSNFAPGKKVPVRITLVSADAYDLACAGSEAVADARCAFEKDGSPSEAAKSGKGILAPYMTVDNVLVLIPDLWSEPALAARLERDQPQGKNRDELKRFNARCDLDVQRKVSGFFVRWLPTAAWSARDDAWAGTISGCSID
;
A
#
# COMPACT_ATOMS: atom_id res chain seq x y z
N MET A 1 62.39 3.61 34.86
CA MET A 1 62.25 4.03 33.45
C MET A 1 60.83 3.69 33.03
N THR A 2 59.95 4.69 33.12
CA THR A 2 58.49 4.63 33.08
C THR A 2 58.01 4.36 31.65
N SER A 3 57.49 3.16 31.39
CA SER A 3 56.79 2.80 30.15
C SER A 3 55.28 3.04 30.30
N GLU A 4 54.91 4.21 30.83
CA GLU A 4 53.55 4.70 30.90
C GLU A 4 53.41 5.81 29.85
N ARG A 5 52.90 5.50 28.65
CA ARG A 5 52.35 6.46 27.64
C ARG A 5 52.17 5.84 26.25
N LYS A 6 51.53 4.67 26.11
CA LYS A 6 51.12 4.16 24.78
C LYS A 6 49.80 3.38 24.78
N VAL A 7 48.87 3.67 25.69
CA VAL A 7 47.54 3.00 25.75
C VAL A 7 46.37 3.99 25.72
N ILE A 8 46.63 5.27 25.42
CA ILE A 8 45.58 6.29 25.35
C ILE A 8 45.69 6.93 23.97
N LEU A 9 45.09 6.32 22.95
CA LEU A 9 44.58 6.96 21.71
C LEU A 9 44.12 5.87 20.70
N ALA A 10 43.13 5.05 21.04
CA ALA A 10 42.48 4.18 20.04
C ALA A 10 41.08 3.67 20.45
N ALA A 11 40.36 4.35 21.35
CA ALA A 11 39.09 3.83 21.88
C ALA A 11 37.97 4.87 21.97
N ALA A 12 37.98 5.90 21.11
CA ALA A 12 36.97 6.98 21.17
C ALA A 12 36.38 7.40 19.81
N ILE A 13 36.59 6.65 18.72
CA ILE A 13 36.03 6.96 17.39
C ILE A 13 35.51 5.68 16.72
N GLY A 14 34.59 4.98 17.38
CA GLY A 14 34.04 3.73 16.81
C GLY A 14 32.70 3.27 17.38
N LEU A 15 32.03 4.08 18.21
CA LEU A 15 30.79 3.68 18.87
C LEU A 15 29.77 4.83 18.97
N ALA A 16 29.70 5.67 17.93
CA ALA A 16 28.75 6.79 17.86
C ALA A 16 27.97 6.84 16.54
N LEU A 17 27.79 5.69 15.86
CA LEU A 17 27.00 5.57 14.62
C LEU A 17 25.98 4.42 14.66
N PHE A 18 25.56 4.00 15.86
CA PHE A 18 24.64 2.87 16.03
C PHE A 18 23.27 3.29 16.61
N LEU A 19 22.82 4.52 16.36
CA LEU A 19 21.56 5.03 16.93
C LEU A 19 20.71 5.88 15.97
N VAL A 20 20.59 5.52 14.69
CA VAL A 20 19.46 6.01 13.86
C VAL A 20 19.08 5.02 12.76
N PHE A 21 18.72 3.77 13.11
CA PHE A 21 17.94 2.90 12.22
C PHE A 21 17.02 2.04 13.08
N THR A 22 16.12 2.67 13.83
CA THR A 22 14.84 2.01 14.10
C THR A 22 14.06 2.09 12.82
N GLU A 23 14.19 1.04 12.01
CA GLU A 23 13.39 0.88 10.82
C GLU A 23 11.92 1.13 11.17
N LEU A 24 11.32 2.03 10.39
CA LEU A 24 9.88 2.04 10.16
C LEU A 24 9.55 0.68 9.54
N ALA A 25 9.45 -0.35 10.39
CA ALA A 25 9.00 -1.66 9.96
C ALA A 25 7.67 -1.44 9.25
N PRO A 26 7.55 -1.73 7.94
CA PRO A 26 6.32 -1.52 7.21
C PRO A 26 5.26 -2.31 7.96
N THR A 27 4.23 -1.63 8.46
CA THR A 27 3.14 -2.29 9.18
C THR A 27 2.60 -3.38 8.27
N ALA A 28 2.88 -4.64 8.62
CA ALA A 28 2.25 -5.79 8.00
C ALA A 28 0.74 -5.64 8.24
N GLY A 29 -0.06 -5.80 7.20
CA GLY A 29 -1.50 -5.87 7.38
C GLY A 29 -1.83 -7.02 8.33
N ARG A 30 -2.89 -6.87 9.13
CA ARG A 30 -3.45 -7.98 9.89
C ARG A 30 -4.02 -9.00 8.92
N SER A 31 -4.00 -10.27 9.33
CA SER A 31 -4.71 -11.33 8.64
C SER A 31 -6.19 -10.98 8.54
N ALA A 32 -6.77 -11.20 7.36
CA ALA A 32 -8.20 -10.98 7.18
C ALA A 32 -9.03 -12.00 8.00
N PRO A 33 -10.26 -11.64 8.39
CA PRO A 33 -11.18 -12.58 9.03
C PRO A 33 -11.53 -13.76 8.11
N SER A 34 -12.04 -14.85 8.69
CA SER A 34 -12.29 -16.13 8.00
C SER A 34 -13.35 -16.08 6.89
N ASN A 35 -14.13 -14.99 6.80
CA ASN A 35 -15.13 -14.81 5.75
C ASN A 35 -14.56 -14.30 4.42
N PHE A 36 -13.29 -13.90 4.38
CA PHE A 36 -12.59 -13.62 3.12
C PHE A 36 -12.24 -14.96 2.46
N ALA A 37 -13.02 -15.33 1.45
CA ALA A 37 -12.80 -16.52 0.65
C ALA A 37 -13.26 -16.27 -0.80
N PRO A 38 -12.66 -16.95 -1.81
CA PRO A 38 -13.07 -16.81 -3.20
C PRO A 38 -14.58 -16.98 -3.40
N GLY A 39 -15.19 -16.08 -4.17
CA GLY A 39 -16.62 -16.05 -4.48
C GLY A 39 -17.51 -15.49 -3.35
N LYS A 40 -16.94 -14.98 -2.26
CA LYS A 40 -17.69 -14.31 -1.19
C LYS A 40 -17.74 -12.81 -1.45
N LYS A 41 -18.93 -12.24 -1.28
CA LYS A 41 -19.11 -10.79 -1.12
C LYS A 41 -18.97 -10.45 0.36
N VAL A 42 -17.99 -9.59 0.68
CA VAL A 42 -17.66 -9.20 2.04
C VAL A 42 -17.80 -7.68 2.17
N PRO A 43 -18.63 -7.16 3.09
CA PRO A 43 -18.66 -5.74 3.36
C PRO A 43 -17.33 -5.31 3.98
N VAL A 44 -16.67 -4.33 3.36
CA VAL A 44 -15.40 -3.77 3.82
C VAL A 44 -15.55 -2.27 4.07
N ARG A 45 -14.80 -1.77 5.05
CA ARG A 45 -14.61 -0.34 5.26
C ARG A 45 -13.16 0.00 4.99
N ILE A 46 -12.92 0.85 4.00
CA ILE A 46 -11.58 1.20 3.50
C ILE A 46 -11.24 2.61 3.97
N THR A 47 -10.06 2.79 4.58
CA THR A 47 -9.55 4.12 4.94
C THR A 47 -8.85 4.72 3.74
N LEU A 48 -9.30 5.90 3.30
CA LEU A 48 -8.83 6.56 2.08
C LEU A 48 -8.46 8.01 2.33
N VAL A 49 -7.62 8.54 1.44
CA VAL A 49 -7.45 9.97 1.18
C VAL A 49 -7.43 10.17 -0.34
N SER A 50 -7.89 11.32 -0.84
CA SER A 50 -8.08 11.55 -2.29
C SER A 50 -6.79 11.35 -3.13
N ALA A 51 -5.61 11.57 -2.53
CA ALA A 51 -4.32 11.29 -3.19
C ALA A 51 -4.07 9.80 -3.45
N ASP A 52 -4.74 8.88 -2.75
CA ASP A 52 -4.62 7.43 -2.98
C ASP A 52 -5.04 7.00 -4.39
N ALA A 53 -5.80 7.85 -5.11
CA ALA A 53 -6.11 7.63 -6.52
C ALA A 53 -4.88 7.61 -7.44
N TYR A 54 -3.77 8.21 -6.99
CA TYR A 54 -2.57 8.40 -7.79
C TYR A 54 -1.30 7.89 -7.11
N ASP A 55 -1.30 7.80 -5.77
CA ASP A 55 -0.10 7.48 -4.99
C ASP A 55 0.21 5.98 -4.92
N LEU A 56 -0.84 5.16 -4.89
CA LEU A 56 -0.74 3.76 -4.50
C LEU A 56 -0.39 2.88 -5.70
N ALA A 57 0.52 1.93 -5.50
CA ALA A 57 0.82 0.93 -6.51
C ALA A 57 1.25 -0.39 -5.89
N CYS A 58 0.99 -1.48 -6.60
CA CYS A 58 1.63 -2.77 -6.35
C CYS A 58 2.59 -3.13 -7.48
N ALA A 59 3.50 -4.05 -7.16
CA ALA A 59 4.44 -4.67 -8.09
C ALA A 59 4.37 -6.19 -7.97
N GLY A 60 4.15 -6.90 -9.08
CA GLY A 60 3.96 -8.35 -9.05
C GLY A 60 3.49 -8.93 -10.38
N SER A 61 3.81 -10.20 -10.60
CA SER A 61 3.52 -10.92 -11.85
C SER A 61 2.12 -11.54 -11.89
N GLU A 62 1.45 -11.66 -10.75
CA GLU A 62 0.16 -12.33 -10.63
C GLU A 62 -0.98 -11.42 -11.11
N ALA A 63 -1.89 -12.01 -11.88
CA ALA A 63 -3.15 -11.38 -12.25
C ALA A 63 -4.28 -11.77 -11.28
N VAL A 64 -5.29 -10.92 -11.20
CA VAL A 64 -6.54 -11.14 -10.46
C VAL A 64 -7.68 -10.84 -11.43
N ALA A 65 -8.31 -11.90 -11.95
CA ALA A 65 -9.08 -11.83 -13.19
C ALA A 65 -8.25 -11.14 -14.29
N ASP A 66 -8.76 -10.07 -14.89
CA ASP A 66 -8.05 -9.30 -15.93
C ASP A 66 -7.18 -8.16 -15.35
N ALA A 67 -7.19 -7.97 -14.03
CA ALA A 67 -6.45 -6.91 -13.37
C ALA A 67 -5.01 -7.32 -13.01
N ARG A 68 -4.07 -6.36 -13.09
CA ARG A 68 -2.65 -6.57 -12.80
C ARG A 68 -2.06 -5.40 -12.01
N CYS A 69 -0.94 -5.65 -11.34
CA CYS A 69 -0.12 -4.58 -10.80
C CYS A 69 0.41 -3.65 -11.91
N ALA A 70 0.56 -2.36 -11.59
CA ALA A 70 1.15 -1.38 -12.53
C ALA A 70 2.65 -1.61 -12.77
N PHE A 71 3.29 -2.43 -11.93
CA PHE A 71 4.72 -2.71 -12.00
C PHE A 71 5.00 -4.21 -11.93
N GLU A 72 6.08 -4.64 -12.55
CA GLU A 72 6.67 -5.97 -12.39
C GLU A 72 7.48 -6.05 -11.09
N LYS A 73 7.91 -7.25 -10.69
CA LYS A 73 8.65 -7.45 -9.42
C LYS A 73 9.98 -6.69 -9.34
N ASP A 74 10.59 -6.38 -10.48
CA ASP A 74 11.82 -5.58 -10.57
C ASP A 74 11.55 -4.06 -10.54
N GLY A 75 10.28 -3.65 -10.39
CA GLY A 75 9.86 -2.26 -10.34
C GLY A 75 9.71 -1.59 -11.71
N SER A 76 9.92 -2.32 -12.82
CA SER A 76 9.62 -1.80 -14.16
C SER A 76 8.10 -1.69 -14.39
N PRO A 77 7.60 -0.72 -15.16
CA PRO A 77 6.17 -0.63 -15.48
C PRO A 77 5.69 -1.86 -16.25
N SER A 78 4.53 -2.41 -15.88
CA SER A 78 3.91 -3.53 -16.61
C SER A 78 3.23 -3.06 -17.90
N GLU A 79 2.93 -3.98 -18.80
CA GLU A 79 2.14 -3.66 -20.02
C GLU A 79 0.75 -3.11 -19.67
N ALA A 80 0.15 -3.59 -18.57
CA ALA A 80 -1.15 -3.12 -18.09
C ALA A 80 -1.12 -1.63 -17.75
N ALA A 81 0.00 -1.12 -17.21
CA ALA A 81 0.17 0.28 -16.86
C ALA A 81 -0.04 1.23 -18.05
N LYS A 82 0.18 0.77 -19.29
CA LYS A 82 -0.06 1.56 -20.51
C LYS A 82 -1.55 1.83 -20.74
N SER A 83 -2.42 0.93 -20.29
CA SER A 83 -3.87 1.05 -20.47
C SER A 83 -4.55 1.91 -19.39
N GLY A 84 -3.95 1.98 -18.20
CA GLY A 84 -4.52 2.65 -17.03
C GLY A 84 -5.80 2.03 -16.46
N LYS A 85 -6.29 0.91 -17.02
CA LYS A 85 -7.50 0.20 -16.59
C LYS A 85 -7.13 -1.14 -15.97
N GLY A 86 -7.92 -1.62 -15.00
CA GLY A 86 -7.65 -2.90 -14.35
C GLY A 86 -6.34 -2.89 -13.56
N ILE A 87 -5.94 -1.73 -13.05
CA ILE A 87 -4.71 -1.61 -12.27
C ILE A 87 -5.02 -1.91 -10.82
N LEU A 88 -4.40 -2.98 -10.30
CA LEU A 88 -4.47 -3.32 -8.87
C LEU A 88 -3.72 -2.25 -8.06
N ALA A 89 -4.41 -1.72 -7.06
CA ALA A 89 -3.82 -0.86 -6.05
C ALA A 89 -4.02 -1.45 -4.64
N PRO A 90 -3.04 -1.28 -3.74
CA PRO A 90 -3.14 -1.72 -2.35
C PRO A 90 -3.97 -0.74 -1.52
N TYR A 91 -4.91 -1.24 -0.73
CA TYR A 91 -5.68 -0.44 0.22
C TYR A 91 -5.74 -1.12 1.59
N MET A 92 -5.89 -0.31 2.64
CA MET A 92 -6.07 -0.80 4.00
C MET A 92 -7.53 -0.63 4.44
N THR A 93 -8.11 -1.70 4.98
CA THR A 93 -9.37 -1.59 5.71
C THR A 93 -9.18 -0.88 7.04
N VAL A 94 -10.26 -0.38 7.64
CA VAL A 94 -10.26 0.18 9.01
C VAL A 94 -9.77 -0.83 10.06
N ASP A 95 -9.91 -2.13 9.78
CA ASP A 95 -9.45 -3.22 10.63
C ASP A 95 -7.97 -3.60 10.38
N ASN A 96 -7.27 -2.79 9.59
CA ASN A 96 -5.89 -2.96 9.19
C ASN A 96 -5.65 -4.21 8.32
N VAL A 97 -6.62 -4.62 7.51
CA VAL A 97 -6.47 -5.72 6.53
C VAL A 97 -6.03 -5.14 5.19
N LEU A 98 -5.00 -5.71 4.59
CA LEU A 98 -4.53 -5.33 3.25
C LEU A 98 -5.40 -6.01 2.18
N VAL A 99 -5.92 -5.22 1.25
CA VAL A 99 -6.66 -5.69 0.08
C VAL A 99 -6.09 -5.10 -1.21
N LEU A 100 -6.17 -5.85 -2.31
CA LEU A 100 -5.82 -5.39 -3.65
C LEU A 100 -7.10 -5.22 -4.47
N ILE A 101 -7.37 -3.99 -4.90
CA ILE A 101 -8.61 -3.65 -5.58
C ILE A 101 -8.27 -2.91 -6.87
N PRO A 102 -8.78 -3.37 -8.03
CA PRO A 102 -8.67 -2.61 -9.26
C PRO A 102 -9.73 -1.51 -9.31
N ASP A 103 -9.37 -0.38 -9.93
CA ASP A 103 -10.31 0.66 -10.36
C ASP A 103 -11.26 1.18 -9.25
N LEU A 104 -10.83 1.17 -7.98
CA LEU A 104 -11.62 1.59 -6.80
C LEU A 104 -12.31 2.95 -7.03
N TRP A 105 -11.57 3.90 -7.59
CA TRP A 105 -12.02 5.28 -7.82
C TRP A 105 -13.03 5.44 -8.97
N SER A 106 -13.36 4.37 -9.69
CA SER A 106 -14.45 4.36 -10.68
C SER A 106 -15.83 4.29 -10.04
N GLU A 107 -15.92 3.97 -8.75
CA GLU A 107 -17.21 3.98 -8.04
C GLU A 107 -17.77 5.39 -7.91
N PRO A 108 -19.07 5.61 -8.21
CA PRO A 108 -19.64 6.96 -8.29
C PRO A 108 -19.42 7.84 -7.05
N ALA A 109 -19.56 7.27 -5.84
CA ALA A 109 -19.36 8.02 -4.60
C ALA A 109 -17.91 8.49 -4.42
N LEU A 110 -16.94 7.65 -4.81
CA LEU A 110 -15.51 7.94 -4.71
C LEU A 110 -15.06 8.89 -5.81
N ALA A 111 -15.53 8.70 -7.04
CA ALA A 111 -15.31 9.62 -8.15
C ALA A 111 -15.81 11.04 -7.79
N ALA A 112 -17.04 11.17 -7.30
CA ALA A 112 -17.60 12.45 -6.87
C ALA A 112 -16.80 13.09 -5.72
N ARG A 113 -16.23 12.29 -4.81
CA ARG A 113 -15.33 12.80 -3.76
C ARG A 113 -14.03 13.32 -4.35
N LEU A 114 -13.42 12.58 -5.27
CA LEU A 114 -12.17 12.94 -5.92
C LEU A 114 -12.32 14.25 -6.72
N GLU A 115 -13.45 14.47 -7.37
CA GLU A 115 -13.77 15.72 -8.09
C GLU A 115 -13.85 16.93 -7.15
N ARG A 116 -14.44 16.78 -5.95
CA ARG A 116 -14.57 17.86 -4.96
C ARG A 116 -13.28 18.12 -4.19
N ASP A 117 -12.50 17.08 -3.94
CA ASP A 117 -11.28 17.11 -3.14
C ASP A 117 -10.06 16.74 -3.98
N GLN A 118 -9.90 17.47 -5.08
CA GLN A 118 -8.80 17.32 -6.02
C GLN A 118 -7.44 17.41 -5.29
N PRO A 119 -6.56 16.40 -5.43
CA PRO A 119 -5.25 16.38 -4.78
C PRO A 119 -4.19 17.20 -5.51
N GLN A 120 -4.44 17.67 -6.73
CA GLN A 120 -3.47 18.45 -7.50
C GLN A 120 -3.07 19.74 -6.75
N GLY A 121 -1.76 19.93 -6.56
CA GLY A 121 -1.21 21.12 -5.90
C GLY A 121 -1.36 21.15 -4.37
N LYS A 122 -1.84 20.07 -3.75
CA LYS A 122 -1.92 19.93 -2.29
C LYS A 122 -0.95 18.85 -1.81
N ASN A 123 -0.40 19.04 -0.62
CA ASN A 123 0.28 17.97 0.09
C ASN A 123 -0.75 16.97 0.63
N ARG A 124 -0.33 15.71 0.79
CA ARG A 124 -1.20 14.61 1.22
C ARG A 124 -1.79 14.82 2.62
N ASP A 125 -1.07 15.49 3.51
CA ASP A 125 -1.48 15.81 4.87
C ASP A 125 -2.54 16.92 4.94
N GLU A 126 -2.70 17.72 3.89
CA GLU A 126 -3.77 18.71 3.75
C GLU A 126 -5.11 18.08 3.34
N LEU A 127 -5.06 16.86 2.79
CA LEU A 127 -6.24 16.13 2.33
C LEU A 127 -6.89 15.37 3.49
N LYS A 128 -8.20 15.55 3.63
CA LYS A 128 -8.96 14.88 4.70
C LYS A 128 -9.12 13.39 4.40
N ARG A 129 -8.69 12.56 5.34
CA ARG A 129 -9.01 11.13 5.34
C ARG A 129 -10.51 10.91 5.49
N PHE A 130 -11.01 9.85 4.86
CA PHE A 130 -12.39 9.41 4.96
C PHE A 130 -12.47 7.89 4.88
N ASN A 131 -13.62 7.33 5.25
CA ASN A 131 -13.87 5.90 5.13
C ASN A 131 -14.91 5.65 4.04
N ALA A 132 -14.67 4.61 3.24
CA ALA A 132 -15.63 4.14 2.24
C ALA A 132 -16.14 2.76 2.64
N ARG A 133 -17.45 2.56 2.70
CA ARG A 133 -18.07 1.23 2.83
C ARG A 133 -18.36 0.69 1.45
N CYS A 134 -17.89 -0.51 1.15
CA CYS A 134 -18.04 -1.16 -0.14
C CYS A 134 -18.31 -2.65 0.04
N ASP A 135 -18.93 -3.28 -0.94
CA ASP A 135 -19.00 -4.73 -1.03
C ASP A 135 -17.84 -5.24 -1.87
N LEU A 136 -16.91 -5.97 -1.24
CA LEU A 136 -15.78 -6.62 -1.90
C LEU A 136 -16.18 -8.01 -2.37
N ASP A 137 -16.17 -8.23 -3.68
CA ASP A 137 -16.24 -9.57 -4.27
C ASP A 137 -14.84 -10.20 -4.26
N VAL A 138 -14.61 -11.06 -3.27
CA VAL A 138 -13.31 -11.68 -3.04
C VAL A 138 -13.04 -12.70 -4.14
N GLN A 139 -12.00 -12.48 -4.93
CA GLN A 139 -11.64 -13.37 -6.03
C GLN A 139 -10.60 -14.39 -5.60
N ARG A 140 -9.49 -13.93 -5.01
CA ARG A 140 -8.39 -14.81 -4.58
C ARG A 140 -7.45 -14.15 -3.58
N LYS A 141 -6.57 -14.96 -3.01
CA LYS A 141 -5.41 -14.50 -2.26
C LYS A 141 -4.21 -14.39 -3.21
N VAL A 142 -3.49 -13.26 -3.15
CA VAL A 142 -2.28 -12.97 -3.92
C VAL A 142 -1.09 -13.00 -2.98
N SER A 143 0.04 -13.55 -3.42
CA SER A 143 1.24 -13.70 -2.59
C SER A 143 2.51 -13.19 -3.28
N GLY A 144 3.54 -12.86 -2.49
CA GLY A 144 4.87 -12.57 -3.02
C GLY A 144 4.92 -11.37 -3.97
N PHE A 145 4.29 -10.27 -3.55
CA PHE A 145 4.20 -9.01 -4.28
C PHE A 145 4.75 -7.86 -3.44
N PHE A 146 4.91 -6.69 -4.06
CA PHE A 146 5.39 -5.48 -3.40
C PHE A 146 4.31 -4.40 -3.45
N VAL A 147 4.34 -3.49 -2.49
CA VAL A 147 3.47 -2.31 -2.46
C VAL A 147 4.28 -1.06 -2.19
N ARG A 148 3.80 0.08 -2.69
CA ARG A 148 4.25 1.40 -2.26
C ARG A 148 3.03 2.28 -1.97
N TRP A 149 3.18 3.17 -0.99
CA TRP A 149 2.10 4.04 -0.52
C TRP A 149 2.22 5.48 -1.01
N LEU A 150 3.34 5.81 -1.67
CA LEU A 150 3.62 7.07 -2.33
C LEU A 150 4.46 6.80 -3.59
N PRO A 151 4.40 7.64 -4.62
CA PRO A 151 5.17 7.44 -5.85
C PRO A 151 6.69 7.38 -5.64
N THR A 152 7.20 8.10 -4.64
CA THR A 152 8.62 8.18 -4.28
C THR A 152 9.01 7.27 -3.11
N ALA A 153 8.05 6.57 -2.50
CA ALA A 153 8.34 5.66 -1.40
C ALA A 153 9.02 4.38 -1.89
N ALA A 154 9.82 3.77 -1.01
CA ALA A 154 10.40 2.47 -1.24
C ALA A 154 9.31 1.38 -1.34
N TRP A 155 9.59 0.36 -2.15
CA TRP A 155 8.76 -0.84 -2.23
C TRP A 155 8.85 -1.65 -0.93
N SER A 156 7.71 -2.12 -0.45
CA SER A 156 7.61 -3.01 0.72
C SER A 156 7.08 -4.37 0.29
N ALA A 157 7.81 -5.44 0.57
CA ALA A 157 7.37 -6.80 0.32
C ALA A 157 6.13 -7.15 1.17
N ARG A 158 5.24 -7.96 0.60
CA ARG A 158 4.03 -8.48 1.26
C ARG A 158 3.92 -9.97 1.03
N ASP A 159 3.67 -10.69 2.14
CA ASP A 159 3.48 -12.13 2.11
C ASP A 159 2.22 -12.46 1.33
N ASP A 160 1.10 -11.84 1.71
CA ASP A 160 -0.17 -12.01 1.03
C ASP A 160 -1.16 -10.84 1.23
N ALA A 161 -2.19 -10.82 0.37
CA ALA A 161 -3.38 -10.00 0.50
C ALA A 161 -4.57 -10.64 -0.22
N TRP A 162 -5.78 -10.30 0.21
CA TRP A 162 -6.98 -10.64 -0.55
C TRP A 162 -7.21 -9.65 -1.67
N ALA A 163 -7.55 -10.16 -2.85
CA ALA A 163 -7.79 -9.36 -4.02
C ALA A 163 -9.19 -9.60 -4.58
N GLY A 164 -9.81 -8.54 -5.08
CA GLY A 164 -11.18 -8.60 -5.57
C GLY A 164 -11.67 -7.27 -6.11
N THR A 165 -12.82 -7.33 -6.78
CA THR A 165 -13.52 -6.14 -7.29
C THR A 165 -14.50 -5.63 -6.24
N ILE A 166 -14.74 -4.33 -6.23
CA ILE A 166 -15.68 -3.70 -5.31
C ILE A 166 -16.93 -3.24 -6.05
N SER A 167 -17.99 -3.00 -5.29
CA SER A 167 -19.24 -2.43 -5.78
C SER A 167 -20.01 -1.77 -4.64
N GLY A 168 -20.96 -0.90 -4.97
CA GLY A 168 -21.91 -0.34 -4.01
C GLY A 168 -21.24 0.56 -2.97
N CYS A 169 -20.19 1.28 -3.36
CA CYS A 169 -19.44 2.09 -2.42
C CYS A 169 -20.22 3.33 -1.96
N SER A 170 -20.09 3.65 -0.67
CA SER A 170 -20.60 4.86 -0.03
C SER A 170 -19.55 5.46 0.91
N ILE A 171 -19.61 6.76 1.16
CA ILE A 171 -18.70 7.48 2.07
C ILE A 171 -19.44 7.76 3.37
N ASP A 172 -18.76 7.54 4.50
CA ASP A 172 -19.24 7.80 5.86
C ASP A 172 -19.40 9.29 6.19
#